data_AF-A0A6G9A0Q2-F1
#
_entry.id   AF-A0A6G9A0Q2-F1
#
_cell.length_a   1.000
_cell.length_b   1.000
_cell.length_c   1.000
_cell.angle_alpha   90.00
_cell.angle_beta   90.00
_cell.angle_gamma   90.00
#
_symmetry.space_group_name_H-M   'P 1'
#
loop_
_entity.id
_entity.type
_entity.pdbx_description
1 polymer ?
#
loop_
_entity_poly.entity_id
_entity_poly.type
_entity_poly.pdbx_seq_one_letter_code
_entity_poly.pdbx_strand_id
1 'polypeptide(L)'
;MNQRRFYERIGNANVMPKEAPQDWLVNAERDGLRLLTEGEDDFVILYASFQALLIIAVFGEAVRLAAPDKDQLYNSSFYVDEAWCIQKTYGGGQGHRMYLEPPLEFPETNPLHGAEPIVFRRSFDGMSDYDAAIEISQKLVHSLGLHFMAERNAYCRLNSEGDLEEIIQVFRDLGTGEFDSRRTLVLIRGEQLAEYMAVGGYSLYRKFDLTRTDPRSFSQWDHSERHFDAPDLFYNKGLSGGNASYIHGGQILRPTITVEELIQEWKREDDRDAREYETFKIHDWKNKRYVEWSSAPSELSNYFTKSDKPFEISPAFFSPEVLTKYKADPDKYDLRDRSITCRNAWYLKTFDINEVGQVHTYIGYLQRLPFKEQQHWKLYNEWPKAGLSKRAIQTDFKGEYSSESDPLQSLRYAVSELDRDPPAWWRPRGSQLRERVHYPVTTSSKEWADELLALDQ
;
A
#
# COMPACT_ATOMS: atom_id res chain seq x y z
N MET A 1 4.98 -11.65 10.58
CA MET A 1 6.15 -11.28 11.42
C MET A 1 6.33 -9.76 11.39
N ASN A 2 6.67 -9.07 12.49
CA ASN A 2 6.91 -7.61 12.43
C ASN A 2 8.19 -7.34 11.62
N GLN A 3 8.08 -6.63 10.49
CA GLN A 3 9.14 -6.42 9.49
C GLN A 3 10.33 -5.66 10.08
N ARG A 4 10.10 -4.76 11.04
CA ARG A 4 11.20 -4.13 11.78
C ARG A 4 11.97 -5.15 12.60
N ARG A 5 11.29 -6.11 13.26
CA ARG A 5 11.99 -7.20 13.97
C ARG A 5 12.76 -8.10 13.00
N PHE A 6 12.24 -8.32 11.79
CA PHE A 6 12.95 -9.06 10.75
C PHE A 6 14.23 -8.33 10.33
N TYR A 7 14.15 -7.03 10.08
CA TYR A 7 15.31 -6.19 9.79
C TYR A 7 16.37 -6.23 10.90
N GLU A 8 15.99 -6.03 12.17
CA GLU A 8 16.92 -6.10 13.30
C GLU A 8 17.56 -7.50 13.43
N ARG A 9 16.78 -8.56 13.20
CA ARG A 9 17.26 -9.94 13.24
C ARG A 9 18.33 -10.18 12.16
N ILE A 10 18.08 -9.74 10.92
CA ILE A 10 19.06 -9.83 9.82
C ILE A 10 20.29 -8.99 10.14
N GLY A 11 20.10 -7.79 10.67
CA GLY A 11 21.18 -6.91 11.10
C GLY A 11 22.11 -7.60 12.11
N ASN A 12 21.55 -8.24 13.13
CA ASN A 12 22.33 -8.96 14.14
C ASN A 12 22.96 -10.25 13.60
N ALA A 13 22.29 -10.96 12.69
CA ALA A 13 22.79 -12.20 12.12
C ALA A 13 23.96 -12.01 11.14
N ASN A 14 24.21 -10.78 10.67
CA ASN A 14 25.26 -10.47 9.70
C ASN A 14 26.44 -9.72 10.30
N VAL A 15 26.51 -9.64 11.64
CA VAL A 15 27.64 -9.08 12.39
C VAL A 15 28.30 -10.19 13.17
N MET A 16 29.64 -10.26 13.11
CA MET A 16 30.39 -11.29 13.83
C MET A 16 30.13 -11.18 15.35
N PRO A 17 29.64 -12.26 16.01
CA PRO A 17 29.38 -12.22 17.44
C PRO A 17 30.69 -12.18 18.24
N LYS A 18 30.65 -11.56 19.43
CA LYS A 18 31.82 -11.48 20.32
C LYS A 18 32.17 -12.82 20.97
N GLU A 19 31.18 -13.66 21.20
CA GLU A 19 31.31 -14.97 21.84
C GLU A 19 31.06 -16.08 20.82
N ALA A 20 31.88 -17.14 20.86
CA ALA A 20 31.77 -18.33 20.00
C ALA A 20 31.55 -18.04 18.49
N PRO A 21 32.40 -17.22 17.83
CA PRO A 21 32.21 -16.84 16.42
C PRO A 21 32.31 -18.01 15.45
N GLN A 22 32.87 -19.15 15.87
CA GLN A 22 33.09 -20.30 15.02
C GLN A 22 31.79 -20.83 14.38
N ASP A 23 30.69 -20.94 15.14
CA ASP A 23 29.41 -21.39 14.58
C ASP A 23 28.90 -20.40 13.52
N TRP A 24 29.01 -19.10 13.78
CA TRP A 24 28.63 -18.07 12.82
C TRP A 24 29.49 -18.14 11.55
N LEU A 25 30.81 -18.32 11.69
CA LEU A 25 31.77 -18.36 10.59
C LEU A 25 31.56 -19.53 9.63
N VAL A 26 31.07 -20.68 10.09
CA VAL A 26 30.94 -21.89 9.24
C VAL A 26 29.54 -22.12 8.67
N ASN A 27 28.53 -21.39 9.14
CA ASN A 27 27.12 -21.63 8.80
C ASN A 27 26.53 -20.61 7.81
N ALA A 28 27.33 -20.00 6.93
CA ALA A 28 26.79 -19.09 5.91
C ALA A 28 25.74 -19.77 5.01
N GLU A 29 25.97 -21.02 4.57
CA GLU A 29 25.00 -21.75 3.75
C GLU A 29 23.65 -21.91 4.48
N ARG A 30 23.66 -22.47 5.69
CA ARG A 30 22.45 -22.69 6.50
C ARG A 30 21.65 -21.40 6.68
N ASP A 31 22.32 -20.33 7.08
CA ASP A 31 21.68 -19.05 7.40
C ASP A 31 21.21 -18.32 6.14
N GLY A 32 21.99 -18.38 5.06
CA GLY A 32 21.66 -17.77 3.77
C GLY A 32 20.46 -18.45 3.11
N LEU A 33 20.43 -19.79 3.06
CA LEU A 33 19.30 -20.54 2.53
C LEU A 33 18.02 -20.24 3.32
N ARG A 34 18.11 -20.26 4.65
CA ARG A 34 16.99 -19.89 5.52
C ARG A 34 16.50 -18.47 5.22
N LEU A 35 17.40 -17.50 5.12
CA LEU A 35 17.05 -16.11 4.84
C LEU A 35 16.33 -15.96 3.50
N LEU A 36 16.79 -16.65 2.46
CA LEU A 36 16.20 -16.58 1.14
C LEU A 36 14.79 -17.14 1.15
N THR A 37 14.55 -18.29 1.80
CA THR A 37 13.25 -19.00 1.78
C THR A 37 12.26 -18.59 2.88
N GLU A 38 12.70 -17.95 3.97
CA GLU A 38 11.83 -17.64 5.11
C GLU A 38 10.92 -16.45 4.80
N GLY A 39 9.60 -16.69 4.78
CA GLY A 39 8.60 -15.62 4.68
C GLY A 39 8.43 -15.04 3.28
N GLU A 40 8.89 -15.74 2.23
CA GLU A 40 8.69 -15.35 0.82
C GLU A 40 7.22 -15.17 0.44
N ASP A 41 6.31 -15.87 1.12
CA ASP A 41 4.86 -15.73 0.91
C ASP A 41 4.32 -14.37 1.39
N ASP A 42 4.94 -13.77 2.41
CA ASP A 42 4.52 -12.48 2.96
C ASP A 42 5.26 -11.31 2.29
N PHE A 43 6.61 -11.38 2.28
CA PHE A 43 7.48 -10.31 1.77
C PHE A 43 8.71 -10.88 1.06
N VAL A 44 9.12 -10.21 -0.01
CA VAL A 44 10.30 -10.55 -0.81
C VAL A 44 11.37 -9.47 -0.64
N ILE A 45 12.62 -9.91 -0.43
CA ILE A 45 13.79 -9.03 -0.37
C ILE A 45 14.16 -8.57 -1.78
N LEU A 46 14.01 -7.27 -2.05
CA LEU A 46 14.47 -6.64 -3.31
C LEU A 46 15.93 -6.20 -3.23
N TYR A 47 16.36 -5.76 -2.05
CA TYR A 47 17.74 -5.35 -1.81
C TYR A 47 18.10 -5.57 -0.34
N ALA A 48 19.28 -6.10 -0.08
CA ALA A 48 19.86 -6.18 1.26
C ALA A 48 21.34 -5.86 1.17
N SER A 49 21.82 -4.98 2.04
CA SER A 49 23.24 -4.66 2.18
C SER A 49 23.56 -4.56 3.67
N PHE A 50 24.32 -5.53 4.16
CA PHE A 50 24.81 -5.64 5.53
C PHE A 50 26.28 -6.09 5.47
N GLN A 51 26.99 -6.01 6.60
CA GLN A 51 28.42 -6.34 6.68
C GLN A 51 28.83 -7.65 5.96
N ALA A 52 28.06 -8.73 6.12
CA ALA A 52 28.34 -10.03 5.52
C ALA A 52 27.43 -10.39 4.34
N LEU A 53 26.42 -9.58 4.01
CA LEU A 53 25.33 -9.96 3.11
C LEU A 53 25.07 -8.88 2.05
N LEU A 54 25.00 -9.32 0.81
CA LEU A 54 24.48 -8.55 -0.31
C LEU A 54 23.39 -9.35 -1.03
N ILE A 55 22.23 -8.74 -1.28
CA ILE A 55 21.19 -9.25 -2.16
C ILE A 55 20.78 -8.11 -3.09
N ILE A 56 20.78 -8.36 -4.39
CA ILE A 56 20.31 -7.41 -5.41
C ILE A 56 19.30 -8.13 -6.30
N ALA A 57 18.10 -7.56 -6.43
CA ALA A 57 17.05 -8.07 -7.29
C ALA A 57 16.87 -7.22 -8.56
N VAL A 58 16.66 -7.90 -9.68
CA VAL A 58 16.27 -7.30 -10.97
C VAL A 58 15.08 -8.06 -11.54
N PHE A 59 14.27 -7.40 -12.36
CA PHE A 59 13.27 -8.08 -13.19
C PHE A 59 13.94 -8.59 -14.45
N GLY A 60 13.73 -9.87 -14.79
CA GLY A 60 14.06 -10.43 -16.10
C GLY A 60 12.79 -10.89 -16.80
N GLU A 61 12.83 -10.99 -18.13
CA GLU A 61 11.70 -11.52 -18.92
C GLU A 61 11.39 -12.96 -18.49
N ALA A 62 10.13 -13.26 -18.15
CA ALA A 62 9.73 -14.57 -17.65
C ALA A 62 10.07 -15.70 -18.63
N VAL A 63 9.97 -15.43 -19.93
CA VAL A 63 10.30 -16.40 -21.00
C VAL A 63 11.79 -16.74 -20.99
N ARG A 64 12.67 -15.77 -20.73
CA ARG A 64 14.13 -15.99 -20.66
C ARG A 64 14.55 -16.71 -19.38
N LEU A 65 13.80 -16.52 -18.30
CA LEU A 65 14.03 -17.15 -16.99
C LEU A 65 13.25 -18.46 -16.78
N ALA A 66 12.54 -18.95 -17.79
CA ALA A 66 11.80 -20.22 -17.71
C ALA A 66 12.74 -21.44 -17.61
N ALA A 67 13.80 -21.47 -18.42
CA ALA A 67 14.83 -22.50 -18.41
C ALA A 67 16.20 -21.87 -18.75
N PRO A 68 16.76 -21.01 -17.88
CA PRO A 68 17.91 -20.20 -18.22
C PRO A 68 19.22 -21.01 -18.16
N ASP A 69 20.23 -20.50 -18.87
CA ASP A 69 21.62 -20.89 -18.64
C ASP A 69 22.07 -20.33 -17.27
N LYS A 70 22.11 -21.21 -16.27
CA LYS A 70 22.45 -20.85 -14.89
C LYS A 70 23.92 -20.41 -14.74
N ASP A 71 24.82 -20.91 -15.57
CA ASP A 71 26.22 -20.46 -15.58
C ASP A 71 26.31 -19.00 -16.02
N GLN A 72 25.57 -18.61 -17.05
CA GLN A 72 25.52 -17.21 -17.48
C GLN A 72 24.88 -16.31 -16.43
N LEU A 73 23.79 -16.74 -15.78
CA LEU A 73 23.18 -15.98 -14.68
C LEU A 73 24.16 -15.77 -13.54
N TYR A 74 24.81 -16.84 -13.07
CA TYR A 74 25.78 -16.79 -11.99
C TYR A 74 26.94 -15.82 -12.28
N ASN A 75 27.44 -15.82 -13.51
CA ASN A 75 28.55 -14.98 -13.93
C ASN A 75 28.14 -13.53 -14.28
N SER A 76 26.85 -13.23 -14.36
CA SER A 76 26.36 -11.88 -14.68
C SER A 76 26.47 -10.97 -13.46
N SER A 77 27.02 -9.76 -13.62
CA SER A 77 27.14 -8.76 -12.57
C SER A 77 26.30 -7.53 -12.91
N PHE A 78 25.70 -6.92 -11.89
CA PHE A 78 24.90 -5.72 -11.98
C PHE A 78 24.84 -5.07 -10.59
N TYR A 79 24.64 -3.77 -10.55
CA TYR A 79 24.73 -2.98 -9.33
C TYR A 79 23.56 -1.99 -9.21
N VAL A 80 23.32 -1.50 -7.99
CA VAL A 80 22.20 -0.59 -7.70
C VAL A 80 22.49 0.86 -8.08
N ASP A 81 23.73 1.22 -8.39
CA ASP A 81 24.13 2.56 -8.86
C ASP A 81 24.00 2.72 -10.37
N GLU A 82 23.70 1.64 -11.10
CA GLU A 82 23.45 1.65 -12.53
C GLU A 82 22.07 2.30 -12.83
N ALA A 83 22.08 3.35 -13.65
CA ALA A 83 20.90 4.13 -13.99
C ALA A 83 20.93 4.57 -15.46
N TRP A 84 19.78 5.04 -15.97
CA TRP A 84 19.71 5.60 -17.32
C TRP A 84 20.67 6.77 -17.47
N CYS A 85 21.46 6.78 -18.54
CA CYS A 85 22.37 7.87 -18.83
C CYS A 85 22.31 8.31 -20.30
N ILE A 86 22.71 9.56 -20.56
CA ILE A 86 22.89 10.07 -21.92
C ILE A 86 24.31 9.74 -22.35
N GLN A 87 24.46 8.73 -23.19
CA GLN A 87 25.75 8.24 -23.63
C GLN A 87 26.25 8.98 -24.87
N LYS A 88 27.57 9.20 -24.93
CA LYS A 88 28.24 9.93 -26.03
C LYS A 88 29.37 9.08 -26.58
N THR A 89 29.32 8.77 -27.88
CA THR A 89 30.39 8.02 -28.56
C THR A 89 31.09 8.90 -29.59
N TYR A 90 32.43 8.92 -29.54
CA TYR A 90 33.28 9.61 -30.51
C TYR A 90 33.56 8.72 -31.72
N GLY A 91 33.56 9.34 -32.90
CA GLY A 91 33.25 8.69 -34.16
C GLY A 91 34.38 7.88 -34.76
N GLY A 92 34.51 6.62 -34.33
CA GLY A 92 35.33 5.61 -35.00
C GLY A 92 34.79 5.21 -36.38
N GLY A 93 34.76 6.16 -37.33
CA GLY A 93 34.32 5.96 -38.72
C GLY A 93 32.81 6.11 -38.98
N GLN A 94 31.97 6.16 -37.94
CA GLN A 94 30.51 6.36 -38.07
C GLN A 94 30.00 7.74 -37.58
N GLY A 95 30.91 8.68 -37.31
CA GLY A 95 30.57 9.98 -36.75
C GLY A 95 30.21 9.93 -35.26
N HIS A 96 30.01 11.11 -34.66
CA HIS A 96 29.62 11.21 -33.25
C HIS A 96 28.17 10.81 -33.06
N ARG A 97 27.85 10.05 -32.01
CA ARG A 97 26.48 9.64 -31.69
C ARG A 97 26.16 9.88 -30.23
N MET A 98 24.88 10.18 -29.98
CA MET A 98 24.31 10.32 -28.65
C MET A 98 23.05 9.48 -28.55
N TYR A 99 22.87 8.75 -27.46
CA TYR A 99 21.72 7.88 -27.24
C TYR A 99 21.45 7.73 -25.73
N LEU A 100 20.27 7.20 -25.39
CA LEU A 100 19.96 6.80 -24.02
C LEU A 100 20.49 5.38 -23.81
N GLU A 101 21.36 5.23 -22.84
CA GLU A 101 21.89 3.93 -22.42
C GLU A 101 21.06 3.44 -21.23
N PRO A 102 20.49 2.22 -21.31
CA PRO A 102 19.73 1.64 -20.21
C PRO A 102 20.67 1.35 -19.03
N PRO A 103 20.12 1.24 -17.80
CA PRO A 103 20.91 0.89 -16.63
C PRO A 103 21.68 -0.43 -16.78
N LEU A 104 21.03 -1.45 -17.35
CA LEU A 104 21.57 -2.80 -17.49
C LEU A 104 21.63 -3.16 -18.98
N GLU A 105 22.83 -3.48 -19.46
CA GLU A 105 23.05 -3.92 -20.84
C GLU A 105 23.71 -5.30 -20.85
N PHE A 106 22.97 -6.31 -21.27
CA PHE A 106 23.46 -7.69 -21.44
C PHE A 106 23.33 -8.12 -22.90
N PRO A 107 24.23 -8.99 -23.42
CA PRO A 107 24.11 -9.54 -24.76
C PRO A 107 22.77 -10.27 -24.96
N GLU A 108 22.23 -10.31 -26.19
CA GLU A 108 20.94 -10.97 -26.50
C GLU A 108 20.86 -12.44 -26.06
N THR A 109 22.01 -13.12 -26.01
CA THR A 109 22.14 -14.52 -25.57
C THR A 109 22.07 -14.69 -24.06
N ASN A 110 22.29 -13.63 -23.29
CA ASN A 110 22.26 -13.67 -21.84
C ASN A 110 20.81 -13.77 -21.34
N PRO A 111 20.50 -14.62 -20.35
CA PRO A 111 19.15 -14.70 -19.77
C PRO A 111 18.64 -13.39 -19.16
N LEU A 112 19.51 -12.46 -18.78
CA LEU A 112 19.19 -11.11 -18.27
C LEU A 112 19.16 -10.04 -19.36
N HIS A 113 19.20 -10.39 -20.65
CA HIS A 113 18.96 -9.42 -21.71
C HIS A 113 17.59 -8.74 -21.52
N GLY A 114 17.59 -7.40 -21.49
CA GLY A 114 16.39 -6.61 -21.22
C GLY A 114 16.00 -6.55 -19.73
N ALA A 115 16.87 -6.98 -18.81
CA ALA A 115 16.58 -6.90 -17.38
C ALA A 115 16.38 -5.45 -16.91
N GLU A 116 15.44 -5.26 -15.98
CA GLU A 116 15.10 -3.96 -15.41
C GLU A 116 15.54 -3.91 -13.93
N PRO A 117 16.36 -2.93 -13.52
CA PRO A 117 16.69 -2.72 -12.11
C PRO A 117 15.48 -2.24 -11.32
N ILE A 118 15.42 -2.64 -10.05
CA ILE A 118 14.29 -2.36 -9.16
C ILE A 118 14.64 -1.29 -8.14
N VAL A 119 15.83 -1.42 -7.54
CA VAL A 119 16.33 -0.54 -6.49
C VAL A 119 17.52 0.24 -7.07
N PHE A 120 17.47 1.56 -6.93
CA PHE A 120 18.57 2.44 -7.31
C PHE A 120 19.14 3.14 -6.07
N ARG A 121 20.47 3.23 -6.04
CA ARG A 121 21.24 3.94 -5.03
C ARG A 121 22.31 4.76 -5.75
N ARG A 122 21.89 5.87 -6.32
CA ARG A 122 22.75 6.75 -7.14
C ARG A 122 23.72 7.53 -6.25
N SER A 123 24.97 7.64 -6.70
CA SER A 123 25.93 8.57 -6.10
C SER A 123 25.66 9.99 -6.58
N PHE A 124 26.04 10.96 -5.76
CA PHE A 124 26.21 12.34 -6.21
C PHE A 124 27.71 12.61 -6.25
N ASP A 125 28.29 12.38 -7.43
CA ASP A 125 29.73 12.52 -7.63
C ASP A 125 30.22 13.93 -7.24
N GLY A 126 31.25 13.96 -6.39
CA GLY A 126 31.81 15.20 -5.84
C GLY A 126 31.17 15.70 -4.55
N MET A 127 30.13 15.04 -4.02
CA MET A 127 29.49 15.38 -2.74
C MET A 127 29.78 14.31 -1.69
N SER A 128 30.83 14.52 -0.88
CA SER A 128 31.32 13.52 0.10
C SER A 128 30.31 13.14 1.18
N ASP A 129 29.40 14.05 1.53
CA ASP A 129 28.42 13.84 2.62
C ASP A 129 27.02 13.48 2.10
N TYR A 130 26.90 13.14 0.81
CA TYR A 130 25.61 12.78 0.23
C TYR A 130 25.15 11.39 0.69
N ASP A 131 24.05 11.34 1.44
CA ASP A 131 23.36 10.08 1.72
C ASP A 131 22.49 9.69 0.53
N ALA A 132 22.98 8.77 -0.29
CA ALA A 132 22.25 8.24 -1.43
C ALA A 132 20.87 7.71 -1.00
N ALA A 133 19.83 8.34 -1.53
CA ALA A 133 18.47 7.88 -1.35
C ALA A 133 18.29 6.50 -1.97
N ILE A 134 17.40 5.70 -1.38
CA ILE A 134 16.93 4.46 -1.98
C ILE A 134 15.73 4.81 -2.86
N GLU A 135 15.95 4.76 -4.16
CA GLU A 135 14.93 4.99 -5.17
C GLU A 135 14.42 3.64 -5.66
N ILE A 136 13.13 3.58 -6.01
CA ILE A 136 12.50 2.39 -6.57
C ILE A 136 12.08 2.68 -8.01
N SER A 137 12.14 1.66 -8.87
CA SER A 137 11.67 1.71 -10.26
C SER A 137 10.33 2.43 -10.36
N GLN A 138 10.33 3.55 -11.09
CA GLN A 138 9.13 4.36 -11.29
C GLN A 138 8.04 3.58 -12.02
N LYS A 139 8.42 2.67 -12.91
CA LYS A 139 7.46 1.79 -13.58
C LYS A 139 6.73 0.89 -12.57
N LEU A 140 7.46 0.27 -11.64
CA LEU A 140 6.86 -0.51 -10.55
C LEU A 140 5.98 0.36 -9.63
N VAL A 141 6.50 1.51 -9.19
CA VAL A 141 5.81 2.46 -8.30
C VAL A 141 4.50 2.95 -8.93
N HIS A 142 4.53 3.36 -10.20
CA HIS A 142 3.35 3.86 -10.91
C HIS A 142 2.32 2.77 -11.18
N SER A 143 2.76 1.59 -11.64
CA SER A 143 1.85 0.47 -11.94
C SER A 143 1.08 0.01 -10.72
N LEU A 144 1.70 0.07 -9.53
CA LEU A 144 1.06 -0.30 -8.26
C LEU A 144 0.37 0.87 -7.54
N GLY A 145 0.40 2.08 -8.11
CA GLY A 145 -0.21 3.28 -7.53
C GLY A 145 0.40 3.71 -6.20
N LEU A 146 1.73 3.53 -6.04
CA LEU A 146 2.42 3.74 -4.78
C LEU A 146 2.96 5.17 -4.64
N HIS A 147 2.97 5.67 -3.41
CA HIS A 147 3.52 6.97 -3.04
C HIS A 147 4.50 6.81 -1.89
N PHE A 148 5.69 7.41 -1.99
CA PHE A 148 6.66 7.38 -0.90
C PHE A 148 6.22 8.29 0.25
N MET A 149 6.16 7.75 1.47
CA MET A 149 5.88 8.47 2.70
C MET A 149 7.11 8.47 3.60
N ALA A 150 7.71 9.65 3.80
CA ALA A 150 8.97 9.80 4.51
C ALA A 150 8.88 9.38 5.98
N GLU A 151 7.75 9.65 6.64
CA GLU A 151 7.51 9.34 8.06
C GLU A 151 7.49 7.83 8.33
N ARG A 152 7.19 7.03 7.30
CA ARG A 152 7.16 5.56 7.34
C ARG A 152 8.37 4.92 6.68
N ASN A 153 9.13 5.70 5.92
CA ASN A 153 10.20 5.24 5.04
C ASN A 153 9.72 4.07 4.15
N ALA A 154 8.52 4.22 3.56
CA ALA A 154 7.85 3.19 2.79
C ALA A 154 7.06 3.79 1.62
N TYR A 155 6.87 2.98 0.57
CA TYR A 155 5.96 3.28 -0.53
C TYR A 155 4.60 2.65 -0.21
N CYS A 156 3.59 3.52 -0.14
CA CYS A 156 2.28 3.19 0.38
C CYS A 156 1.17 3.48 -0.65
N ARG A 157 0.02 2.85 -0.45
CA ARG A 157 -1.24 3.21 -1.11
C ARG A 157 -2.40 3.13 -0.12
N LEU A 158 -3.58 3.59 -0.53
CA LEU A 158 -4.81 3.35 0.22
C LEU A 158 -5.51 2.10 -0.31
N ASN A 159 -6.08 1.30 0.59
CA ASN A 159 -6.92 0.18 0.20
C ASN A 159 -8.40 0.59 0.02
N SER A 160 -9.26 -0.39 -0.27
CA SER A 160 -10.70 -0.20 -0.48
C SER A 160 -11.45 0.31 0.76
N GLU A 161 -10.85 0.25 1.95
CA GLU A 161 -11.39 0.79 3.21
C GLU A 161 -10.86 2.21 3.51
N GLY A 162 -9.96 2.73 2.67
CA GLY A 162 -9.27 4.00 2.88
C GLY A 162 -8.15 3.93 3.92
N ASP A 163 -7.73 2.72 4.30
CA ASP A 163 -6.60 2.48 5.19
C ASP A 163 -5.30 2.48 4.41
N LEU A 164 -4.25 2.97 5.07
CA LEU A 164 -2.93 3.06 4.49
C LEU A 164 -2.23 1.69 4.54
N GLU A 165 -1.72 1.26 3.40
CA GLU A 165 -0.96 0.02 3.26
C GLU A 165 0.47 0.30 2.81
N GLU A 166 1.43 -0.21 3.58
CA GLU A 166 2.85 -0.21 3.23
C GLU A 166 3.15 -1.40 2.31
N ILE A 167 3.46 -1.12 1.04
CA ILE A 167 3.71 -2.16 0.02
C ILE A 167 5.19 -2.41 -0.15
N ILE A 168 6.02 -1.36 -0.23
CA ILE A 168 7.49 -1.47 -0.26
C ILE A 168 8.05 -0.74 0.96
N GLN A 169 8.76 -1.47 1.82
CA GLN A 169 9.36 -0.91 3.03
C GLN A 169 10.85 -0.77 2.85
N VAL A 170 11.39 0.39 3.26
CA VAL A 170 12.82 0.65 3.27
C VAL A 170 13.27 0.74 4.72
N PHE A 171 14.29 -0.02 5.08
CA PHE A 171 14.96 0.06 6.37
C PHE A 171 16.39 0.50 6.13
N ARG A 172 16.83 1.49 6.89
CA ARG A 172 18.20 1.98 6.87
C ARG A 172 18.64 2.31 8.28
N ASP A 173 19.86 1.92 8.63
CA ASP A 173 20.57 2.41 9.81
C ASP A 173 22.06 2.51 9.50
N LEU A 174 22.78 3.18 10.40
CA LEU A 174 24.23 3.08 10.44
C LEU A 174 24.64 1.62 10.60
N GLY A 175 25.73 1.25 9.91
CA GLY A 175 26.36 -0.04 10.11
C GLY A 175 27.33 -0.03 11.29
N THR A 176 28.13 -1.08 11.38
CA THR A 176 28.90 -1.42 12.59
C THR A 176 30.35 -0.96 12.59
N GLY A 177 30.86 -0.37 11.49
CA GLY A 177 32.24 0.09 11.41
C GLY A 177 32.55 0.89 10.14
N GLU A 178 33.83 1.26 9.94
CA GLU A 178 34.27 2.09 8.80
C GLU A 178 34.01 1.41 7.43
N PHE A 179 34.10 0.08 7.38
CA PHE A 179 33.86 -0.72 6.16
C PHE A 179 32.41 -1.23 6.05
N ASP A 180 31.58 -0.98 7.06
CA ASP A 180 30.13 -1.27 7.09
C ASP A 180 29.43 0.00 7.59
N SER A 181 29.35 1.00 6.71
CA SER A 181 28.87 2.33 7.10
C SER A 181 27.34 2.42 7.14
N ARG A 182 26.63 1.57 6.38
CA ARG A 182 25.16 1.56 6.33
C ARG A 182 24.61 0.15 6.12
N ARG A 183 23.58 -0.16 6.91
CA ARG A 183 22.72 -1.33 6.72
C ARG A 183 21.47 -0.91 5.99
N THR A 184 21.10 -1.64 4.95
CA THR A 184 19.89 -1.35 4.15
C THR A 184 19.13 -2.63 3.85
N LEU A 185 17.80 -2.57 3.97
CA LEU A 185 16.90 -3.63 3.55
C LEU A 185 15.69 -3.02 2.83
N VAL A 186 15.36 -3.55 1.65
CA VAL A 186 14.16 -3.19 0.89
C VAL A 186 13.32 -4.43 0.73
N LEU A 187 12.09 -4.37 1.23
CA LEU A 187 11.10 -5.44 1.16
C LEU A 187 9.90 -5.00 0.33
N ILE A 188 9.34 -5.89 -0.48
CA ILE A 188 8.04 -5.72 -1.13
C ILE A 188 7.10 -6.82 -0.67
N ARG A 189 5.80 -6.55 -0.57
CA ARG A 189 4.78 -7.60 -0.34
C ARG A 189 4.76 -8.60 -1.49
N GLY A 190 4.74 -9.88 -1.17
CA GLY A 190 4.79 -10.98 -2.15
C GLY A 190 3.63 -10.93 -3.15
N GLU A 191 2.41 -10.70 -2.66
CA GLU A 191 1.19 -10.58 -3.47
C GLU A 191 1.29 -9.49 -4.55
N GLN A 192 1.64 -8.24 -4.17
CA GLN A 192 1.74 -7.13 -5.12
C GLN A 192 2.92 -7.30 -6.09
N LEU A 193 4.01 -7.96 -5.65
CA LEU A 193 5.11 -8.33 -6.54
C LEU A 193 4.66 -9.37 -7.57
N ALA A 194 3.91 -10.40 -7.14
CA ALA A 194 3.41 -11.46 -8.01
C ALA A 194 2.45 -10.92 -9.06
N GLU A 195 1.53 -10.02 -8.68
CA GLU A 195 0.62 -9.32 -9.61
C GLU A 195 1.40 -8.55 -10.68
N TYR A 196 2.37 -7.72 -10.28
CA TYR A 196 3.18 -6.93 -11.20
C TYR A 196 3.99 -7.84 -12.15
N MET A 197 4.60 -8.91 -11.64
CA MET A 197 5.37 -9.85 -12.46
C MET A 197 4.48 -10.60 -13.46
N ALA A 198 3.29 -11.04 -13.04
CA ALA A 198 2.36 -11.76 -13.91
C ALA A 198 1.92 -10.89 -15.09
N VAL A 199 1.45 -9.66 -14.81
CA VAL A 199 0.97 -8.73 -15.84
C VAL A 199 2.12 -8.21 -16.72
N GLY A 200 3.28 -7.96 -16.12
CA GLY A 200 4.45 -7.45 -16.83
C GLY A 200 5.23 -8.51 -17.62
N GLY A 201 4.92 -9.80 -17.45
CA GLY A 201 5.66 -10.89 -18.08
C GLY A 201 7.08 -11.04 -17.52
N TYR A 202 7.26 -10.80 -16.22
CA TYR A 202 8.54 -10.83 -15.54
C TYR A 202 8.71 -12.06 -14.63
N SER A 203 9.95 -12.37 -14.32
CA SER A 203 10.35 -13.12 -13.13
C SER A 203 11.44 -12.33 -12.40
N LEU A 204 11.52 -12.47 -11.09
CA LEU A 204 12.54 -11.82 -10.30
C LEU A 204 13.80 -12.67 -10.32
N TYR A 205 14.94 -12.07 -10.63
CA TYR A 205 16.25 -12.68 -10.39
C TYR A 205 16.94 -11.96 -9.23
N ARG A 206 17.23 -12.69 -8.15
CA ARG A 206 18.03 -12.23 -7.02
C ARG A 206 19.42 -12.81 -7.11
N LYS A 207 20.43 -11.94 -7.24
CA LYS A 207 21.82 -12.32 -7.00
C LYS A 207 22.14 -12.08 -5.53
N PHE A 208 22.75 -13.05 -4.88
CA PHE A 208 23.08 -12.97 -3.46
C PHE A 208 24.51 -13.39 -3.17
N ASP A 209 25.09 -12.76 -2.16
CA ASP A 209 26.37 -13.10 -1.58
C ASP A 209 26.24 -13.01 -0.06
N LEU A 210 26.54 -14.10 0.65
CA LEU A 210 26.70 -14.09 2.09
C LEU A 210 28.08 -14.67 2.39
N THR A 211 29.01 -13.80 2.74
CA THR A 211 30.42 -14.15 2.98
C THR A 211 30.82 -13.79 4.39
N ARG A 212 31.33 -14.78 5.13
CA ARG A 212 31.78 -14.63 6.52
C ARG A 212 33.23 -15.07 6.62
N THR A 213 34.08 -14.19 7.12
CA THR A 213 35.51 -14.45 7.30
C THR A 213 35.95 -13.91 8.65
N ASP A 214 36.86 -14.62 9.32
CA ASP A 214 37.67 -14.03 10.38
C ASP A 214 38.88 -13.33 9.73
N PRO A 215 38.93 -11.99 9.68
CA PRO A 215 40.00 -11.25 9.01
C PRO A 215 41.38 -11.48 9.63
N ARG A 216 41.47 -12.06 10.83
CA ARG A 216 42.75 -12.34 11.51
C ARG A 216 43.38 -13.65 11.07
N SER A 217 42.58 -14.60 10.58
CA SER A 217 43.02 -15.98 10.34
C SER A 217 42.68 -16.50 8.94
N PHE A 218 41.75 -15.86 8.23
CA PHE A 218 41.41 -16.20 6.86
C PHE A 218 42.49 -15.71 5.88
N SER A 219 42.92 -16.58 4.98
CA SER A 219 43.97 -16.26 3.98
C SER A 219 43.64 -16.73 2.56
N GLN A 220 42.86 -17.80 2.42
CA GLN A 220 42.45 -18.35 1.13
C GLN A 220 41.23 -19.27 1.29
N TRP A 221 40.55 -19.56 0.18
CA TRP A 221 39.50 -20.59 0.14
C TRP A 221 40.10 -21.95 -0.21
N ASP A 222 39.74 -22.99 0.57
CA ASP A 222 40.28 -24.35 0.37
C ASP A 222 39.51 -25.13 -0.71
N HIS A 223 38.19 -25.12 -0.61
CA HIS A 223 37.29 -25.85 -1.51
C HIS A 223 35.99 -25.07 -1.72
N SER A 224 35.41 -25.24 -2.91
CA SER A 224 34.08 -24.74 -3.25
C SER A 224 33.22 -25.86 -3.82
N GLU A 225 32.02 -26.01 -3.28
CA GLU A 225 31.00 -26.94 -3.77
C GLU A 225 29.97 -26.19 -4.61
N ARG A 226 29.51 -26.83 -5.69
CA ARG A 226 28.57 -26.25 -6.66
C ARG A 226 27.21 -26.95 -6.56
N HIS A 227 26.14 -26.16 -6.40
CA HIS A 227 24.76 -26.62 -6.26
C HIS A 227 23.87 -25.99 -7.33
N PHE A 228 23.76 -26.61 -8.51
CA PHE A 228 23.03 -26.05 -9.67
C PHE A 228 21.90 -26.96 -10.18
N ASP A 229 21.62 -28.04 -9.45
CA ASP A 229 20.61 -29.04 -9.83
C ASP A 229 19.17 -28.52 -9.62
N ALA A 230 18.95 -27.71 -8.57
CA ALA A 230 17.66 -27.11 -8.30
C ALA A 230 17.31 -26.06 -9.37
N PRO A 231 16.05 -25.97 -9.83
CA PRO A 231 15.66 -25.11 -10.95
C PRO A 231 15.91 -23.63 -10.66
N ASP A 232 15.58 -23.21 -9.43
CA ASP A 232 15.37 -21.80 -9.10
C ASP A 232 16.32 -21.24 -8.07
N LEU A 233 17.05 -22.09 -7.36
CA LEU A 233 18.04 -21.67 -6.38
C LEU A 233 19.34 -22.39 -6.69
N PHE A 234 20.34 -21.65 -7.12
CA PHE A 234 21.62 -22.22 -7.53
C PHE A 234 22.77 -21.36 -7.02
N TYR A 235 23.79 -22.02 -6.49
CA TYR A 235 24.85 -21.33 -5.77
C TYR A 235 26.12 -22.15 -5.70
N ASN A 236 27.22 -21.46 -5.45
CA ASN A 236 28.45 -22.05 -4.94
C ASN A 236 28.55 -21.75 -3.46
N LYS A 237 29.09 -22.70 -2.70
CA LYS A 237 29.45 -22.50 -1.30
C LYS A 237 30.92 -22.82 -1.09
N GLY A 238 31.52 -22.21 -0.08
CA GLY A 238 32.86 -22.56 0.36
C GLY A 238 32.93 -22.62 1.88
N LEU A 239 33.82 -23.48 2.35
CA LEU A 239 34.19 -23.60 3.76
C LEU A 239 35.72 -23.67 3.81
N SER A 240 36.34 -22.87 4.67
CA SER A 240 37.79 -22.91 4.89
C SER A 240 38.11 -22.93 6.38
N GLY A 241 38.97 -23.87 6.79
CA GLY A 241 39.61 -23.93 8.11
C GLY A 241 38.72 -23.80 9.36
N GLY A 242 37.40 -23.90 9.22
CA GLY A 242 36.42 -23.51 10.24
C GLY A 242 36.31 -21.99 10.49
N ASN A 243 37.13 -21.16 9.87
CA ASN A 243 37.22 -19.72 10.14
C ASN A 243 36.61 -18.85 9.02
N ALA A 244 36.07 -19.46 7.97
CA ALA A 244 35.33 -18.76 6.93
C ALA A 244 34.32 -19.67 6.22
N SER A 245 33.22 -19.08 5.78
CA SER A 245 32.30 -19.71 4.84
C SER A 245 31.63 -18.66 3.96
N TYR A 246 31.20 -19.08 2.77
CA TYR A 246 30.37 -18.25 1.92
C TYR A 246 29.28 -19.06 1.22
N ILE A 247 28.23 -18.37 0.81
CA ILE A 247 27.28 -18.81 -0.20
C ILE A 247 27.05 -17.67 -1.19
N HIS A 248 27.31 -17.93 -2.47
CA HIS A 248 27.16 -16.97 -3.55
C HIS A 248 26.34 -17.59 -4.67
N GLY A 249 25.31 -16.92 -5.16
CA GLY A 249 24.44 -17.54 -6.14
C GLY A 249 23.32 -16.65 -6.66
N GLY A 250 22.40 -17.33 -7.33
CA GLY A 250 21.20 -16.76 -7.92
C GLY A 250 19.94 -17.47 -7.45
N GLN A 251 18.87 -16.71 -7.31
CA GLN A 251 17.53 -17.24 -7.09
C GLN A 251 16.53 -16.62 -8.06
N ILE A 252 15.68 -17.45 -8.66
CA ILE A 252 14.60 -17.02 -9.55
C ILE A 252 13.28 -17.15 -8.78
N LEU A 253 12.54 -16.05 -8.64
CA LEU A 253 11.15 -16.09 -8.19
C LEU A 253 10.23 -15.86 -9.37
N ARG A 254 9.33 -16.83 -9.60
CA ARG A 254 8.31 -16.74 -10.64
C ARG A 254 7.01 -16.19 -10.04
N PRO A 255 6.17 -15.52 -10.85
CA PRO A 255 4.84 -15.15 -10.41
C PRO A 255 4.06 -16.38 -9.97
N THR A 256 3.49 -16.32 -8.77
CA THR A 256 2.66 -17.38 -8.19
C THR A 256 1.21 -17.33 -8.67
N ILE A 257 0.86 -16.29 -9.44
CA ILE A 257 -0.46 -16.03 -9.99
C ILE A 257 -0.35 -15.77 -11.50
N THR A 258 -1.39 -16.14 -12.24
CA THR A 258 -1.52 -15.89 -13.68
C THR A 258 -2.37 -14.66 -13.98
N VAL A 259 -2.22 -14.11 -15.18
CA VAL A 259 -3.08 -13.00 -15.65
C VAL A 259 -4.54 -13.45 -15.72
N GLU A 260 -4.81 -14.70 -16.09
CA GLU A 260 -6.16 -15.27 -16.09
C GLU A 260 -6.77 -15.31 -14.68
N GLU A 261 -6.02 -15.72 -13.66
CA GLU A 261 -6.49 -15.73 -12.28
C GLU A 261 -6.80 -14.31 -11.77
N LEU A 262 -5.93 -13.34 -12.06
CA LEU A 262 -6.15 -11.93 -11.75
C LEU A 262 -7.41 -11.39 -12.45
N ILE A 263 -7.64 -11.76 -13.71
CA ILE A 263 -8.86 -11.39 -14.44
C ILE A 263 -10.10 -12.01 -13.79
N GLN A 264 -10.03 -13.26 -13.32
CA GLN A 264 -11.15 -13.89 -12.63
C GLN A 264 -11.41 -13.25 -11.27
N GLU A 265 -10.36 -12.88 -10.54
CA GLU A 265 -10.49 -12.13 -9.30
C GLU A 265 -11.15 -10.78 -9.52
N TRP A 266 -10.66 -9.99 -10.48
CA TRP A 266 -11.25 -8.71 -10.83
C TRP A 266 -12.73 -8.83 -11.24
N LYS A 267 -13.09 -9.89 -11.99
CA LYS A 267 -14.50 -10.19 -12.30
C LYS A 267 -15.33 -10.52 -11.07
N ARG A 268 -14.79 -11.27 -10.10
CA ARG A 268 -15.50 -11.56 -8.83
C ARG A 268 -15.68 -10.31 -7.98
N GLU A 269 -14.69 -9.41 -7.97
CA GLU A 269 -14.80 -8.13 -7.26
C GLU A 269 -15.84 -7.20 -7.89
N ASP A 270 -15.93 -7.16 -9.23
CA ASP A 270 -16.93 -6.39 -9.97
C ASP A 270 -18.33 -7.05 -9.88
N ASP A 271 -18.40 -8.37 -9.71
CA ASP A 271 -19.65 -9.10 -9.53
C ASP A 271 -20.35 -8.68 -8.24
N ARG A 272 -21.38 -7.86 -8.41
CA ARG A 272 -22.20 -7.36 -7.32
C ARG A 272 -22.97 -8.47 -6.62
N ASP A 273 -23.27 -9.59 -7.27
CA ASP A 273 -24.01 -10.69 -6.65
C ASP A 273 -23.11 -11.61 -5.83
N ALA A 274 -21.79 -11.57 -6.06
CA ALA A 274 -20.80 -12.31 -5.27
C ALA A 274 -20.41 -11.61 -3.95
N ARG A 275 -20.76 -10.34 -3.78
CA ARG A 275 -20.47 -9.56 -2.57
C ARG A 275 -21.39 -9.95 -1.42
N GLU A 276 -20.86 -9.86 -0.21
CA GLU A 276 -21.66 -9.96 1.01
C GLU A 276 -22.42 -8.66 1.27
N TYR A 277 -23.69 -8.78 1.68
CA TYR A 277 -24.55 -7.64 2.00
C TYR A 277 -25.28 -7.86 3.32
N GLU A 278 -25.45 -6.76 4.05
CA GLU A 278 -26.21 -6.79 5.30
C GLU A 278 -27.71 -6.58 5.08
N THR A 279 -28.48 -7.08 6.04
CA THR A 279 -29.92 -6.85 6.16
C THR A 279 -30.20 -5.66 7.07
N PHE A 280 -31.14 -4.82 6.65
CA PHE A 280 -31.55 -3.62 7.38
C PHE A 280 -33.07 -3.59 7.60
N LYS A 281 -33.48 -3.06 8.75
CA LYS A 281 -34.85 -2.60 9.04
C LYS A 281 -35.13 -1.39 8.17
N ILE A 282 -36.06 -1.55 7.23
CA ILE A 282 -36.44 -0.52 6.28
C ILE A 282 -37.94 -0.25 6.31
N HIS A 283 -38.30 0.95 5.89
CA HIS A 283 -39.65 1.27 5.46
C HIS A 283 -39.75 1.03 3.95
N ASP A 284 -40.30 -0.11 3.57
CA ASP A 284 -40.58 -0.46 2.17
C ASP A 284 -41.71 0.42 1.65
N TRP A 285 -41.34 1.52 0.98
CA TRP A 285 -42.28 2.49 0.43
C TRP A 285 -43.15 1.92 -0.69
N LYS A 286 -42.62 0.96 -1.44
CA LYS A 286 -43.32 0.36 -2.56
C LYS A 286 -44.52 -0.43 -2.07
N ASN A 287 -44.28 -1.29 -1.09
CA ASN A 287 -45.31 -2.20 -0.55
C ASN A 287 -45.94 -1.68 0.74
N LYS A 288 -45.55 -0.48 1.20
CA LYS A 288 -46.08 0.22 2.38
C LYS A 288 -46.00 -0.62 3.67
N ARG A 289 -44.84 -1.20 3.93
CA ARG A 289 -44.61 -2.09 5.09
C ARG A 289 -43.25 -1.85 5.74
N TYR A 290 -43.13 -2.24 7.01
CA TYR A 290 -41.87 -2.28 7.73
C TYR A 290 -41.32 -3.71 7.70
N VAL A 291 -40.11 -3.89 7.18
CA VAL A 291 -39.50 -5.21 7.01
C VAL A 291 -38.01 -5.14 7.25
N GLU A 292 -37.43 -6.26 7.68
CA GLU A 292 -35.99 -6.49 7.56
C GLU A 292 -35.72 -7.05 6.17
N TRP A 293 -34.85 -6.38 5.43
CA TRP A 293 -34.60 -6.71 4.02
C TRP A 293 -33.11 -6.60 3.68
N SER A 294 -32.66 -7.43 2.75
CA SER A 294 -31.26 -7.40 2.29
C SER A 294 -30.98 -6.14 1.48
N SER A 295 -29.80 -5.55 1.69
CA SER A 295 -29.30 -4.46 0.83
C SER A 295 -28.68 -4.96 -0.47
N ALA A 296 -28.66 -6.27 -0.73
CA ALA A 296 -28.14 -6.83 -1.97
C ALA A 296 -28.84 -6.24 -3.20
N PRO A 297 -28.09 -5.87 -4.27
CA PRO A 297 -28.68 -5.27 -5.48
C PRO A 297 -29.73 -6.15 -6.14
N SER A 298 -29.53 -7.47 -6.14
CA SER A 298 -30.50 -8.43 -6.65
C SER A 298 -31.79 -8.45 -5.83
N GLU A 299 -31.78 -8.05 -4.55
CA GLU A 299 -32.94 -7.98 -3.66
C GLU A 299 -33.67 -6.63 -3.69
N LEU A 300 -33.22 -5.68 -4.51
CA LEU A 300 -33.82 -4.36 -4.65
C LEU A 300 -34.47 -4.17 -6.03
N SER A 301 -35.39 -3.22 -6.12
CA SER A 301 -36.06 -2.80 -7.35
C SER A 301 -35.86 -1.31 -7.57
N ASN A 302 -35.90 -0.89 -8.82
CA ASN A 302 -36.06 0.52 -9.17
C ASN A 302 -37.55 0.83 -9.49
N TYR A 303 -37.84 2.09 -9.79
CA TYR A 303 -39.17 2.59 -10.15
C TYR A 303 -39.70 2.11 -11.51
N PHE A 304 -38.81 1.69 -12.41
CA PHE A 304 -39.12 1.35 -13.80
C PHE A 304 -39.36 -0.15 -14.00
N THR A 305 -38.87 -0.99 -13.09
CA THR A 305 -38.98 -2.43 -13.14
C THR A 305 -40.14 -2.92 -12.28
N LYS A 306 -41.07 -3.67 -12.89
CA LYS A 306 -42.16 -4.32 -12.15
C LYS A 306 -41.58 -5.51 -11.38
N SER A 307 -41.71 -5.47 -10.06
CA SER A 307 -41.20 -6.47 -9.11
C SER A 307 -41.97 -6.30 -7.80
N ASP A 308 -41.91 -7.26 -6.88
CA ASP A 308 -42.46 -7.10 -5.52
C ASP A 308 -41.37 -6.67 -4.50
N LYS A 309 -40.12 -6.54 -4.95
CA LYS A 309 -38.97 -6.13 -4.12
C LYS A 309 -39.03 -4.65 -3.73
N PRO A 310 -38.55 -4.25 -2.54
CA PRO A 310 -38.49 -2.85 -2.10
C PRO A 310 -37.75 -1.96 -3.09
N PHE A 311 -38.09 -0.67 -3.12
CA PHE A 311 -37.33 0.29 -3.92
C PHE A 311 -35.95 0.55 -3.32
N GLU A 312 -34.94 0.80 -4.17
CA GLU A 312 -33.58 1.23 -3.74
C GLU A 312 -33.61 2.47 -2.84
N ILE A 313 -34.60 3.33 -3.03
CA ILE A 313 -34.85 4.55 -2.24
C ILE A 313 -35.64 4.30 -0.95
N SER A 314 -35.94 3.05 -0.60
CA SER A 314 -36.63 2.72 0.65
C SER A 314 -35.73 3.11 1.82
N PRO A 315 -36.21 3.94 2.76
CA PRO A 315 -35.36 4.47 3.81
C PRO A 315 -35.12 3.47 4.94
N ALA A 316 -33.91 3.49 5.45
CA ALA A 316 -33.47 2.85 6.69
C ALA A 316 -33.16 3.94 7.72
N PHE A 317 -33.44 3.66 9.00
CA PHE A 317 -33.28 4.59 10.10
C PHE A 317 -32.23 4.08 11.09
N PHE A 318 -31.48 5.01 11.66
CA PHE A 318 -30.33 4.74 12.50
C PHE A 318 -30.30 5.68 13.68
N SER A 319 -29.76 5.21 14.80
CA SER A 319 -29.45 6.08 15.91
C SER A 319 -28.31 7.05 15.54
N PRO A 320 -28.29 8.27 16.09
CA PRO A 320 -27.32 9.32 15.70
C PRO A 320 -25.86 8.91 15.95
N GLU A 321 -25.61 7.97 16.87
CA GLU A 321 -24.29 7.46 17.21
C GLU A 321 -23.58 6.77 16.02
N VAL A 322 -24.31 6.39 14.96
CA VAL A 322 -23.72 5.87 13.73
C VAL A 322 -22.70 6.83 13.12
N LEU A 323 -22.89 8.14 13.31
CA LEU A 323 -22.02 9.19 12.78
C LEU A 323 -20.79 9.48 13.66
N THR A 324 -20.80 9.04 14.92
CA THR A 324 -19.72 9.30 15.88
C THR A 324 -18.38 8.78 15.38
N LYS A 325 -18.38 7.59 14.75
CA LYS A 325 -17.18 6.99 14.13
C LYS A 325 -16.54 7.93 13.11
N TYR A 326 -17.34 8.54 12.25
CA TYR A 326 -16.84 9.37 11.14
C TYR A 326 -16.37 10.74 11.64
N LYS A 327 -17.00 11.28 12.68
CA LYS A 327 -16.55 12.51 13.35
C LYS A 327 -15.24 12.34 14.12
N ALA A 328 -15.01 11.16 14.68
CA ALA A 328 -13.84 10.90 15.53
C ALA A 328 -12.52 10.85 14.73
N ASP A 329 -12.57 10.63 13.42
CA ASP A 329 -11.38 10.55 12.56
C ASP A 329 -11.55 11.40 11.28
N PRO A 330 -11.44 12.74 11.40
CA PRO A 330 -11.60 13.67 10.27
C PRO A 330 -10.41 13.63 9.28
N ASP A 331 -9.34 12.91 9.59
CA ASP A 331 -8.23 12.70 8.67
C ASP A 331 -8.49 11.50 7.73
N LYS A 332 -9.37 10.57 8.13
CA LYS A 332 -9.84 9.44 7.30
C LYS A 332 -11.17 9.75 6.62
N TYR A 333 -12.13 10.35 7.33
CA TYR A 333 -13.47 10.59 6.81
C TYR A 333 -13.75 12.08 6.59
N ASP A 334 -14.32 12.43 5.45
CA ASP A 334 -14.91 13.75 5.20
C ASP A 334 -16.44 13.61 5.30
N LEU A 335 -16.96 14.06 6.45
CA LEU A 335 -18.38 14.15 6.77
C LEU A 335 -18.93 15.51 6.29
N ARG A 336 -19.65 15.54 5.19
CA ARG A 336 -20.34 16.76 4.73
C ARG A 336 -21.75 16.82 5.30
N ASP A 337 -22.45 17.92 5.03
CA ASP A 337 -23.84 18.15 5.51
C ASP A 337 -24.75 16.93 5.30
N ARG A 338 -24.64 16.28 4.14
CA ARG A 338 -25.44 15.10 3.81
C ARG A 338 -24.66 13.91 3.28
N SER A 339 -23.34 13.93 3.18
CA SER A 339 -22.60 12.81 2.59
C SER A 339 -21.41 12.42 3.43
N ILE A 340 -20.97 11.17 3.31
CA ILE A 340 -19.76 10.68 3.97
C ILE A 340 -18.83 10.19 2.88
N THR A 341 -17.57 10.58 2.92
CA THR A 341 -16.54 10.06 2.01
C THR A 341 -15.35 9.56 2.81
N CYS A 342 -14.75 8.45 2.40
CA CYS A 342 -13.54 7.91 3.00
C CYS A 342 -12.41 7.94 1.97
N ARG A 343 -11.53 8.95 2.03
CA ARG A 343 -10.34 9.14 1.14
C ARG A 343 -10.50 8.64 -0.31
N ASN A 344 -11.65 8.89 -0.94
CA ASN A 344 -12.06 8.39 -2.25
C ASN A 344 -12.20 6.86 -2.43
N ALA A 345 -11.97 6.06 -1.40
CA ALA A 345 -12.18 4.61 -1.41
C ALA A 345 -13.67 4.25 -1.52
N TRP A 346 -14.52 4.95 -0.76
CA TRP A 346 -15.97 4.80 -0.83
C TRP A 346 -16.69 6.08 -0.40
N TYR A 347 -17.98 6.17 -0.72
CA TYR A 347 -18.82 7.27 -0.26
C TYR A 347 -20.27 6.82 0.03
N LEU A 348 -20.86 7.40 1.08
CA LEU A 348 -22.30 7.42 1.29
C LEU A 348 -22.87 8.67 0.64
N LYS A 349 -23.70 8.48 -0.40
CA LYS A 349 -24.18 9.58 -1.25
C LYS A 349 -25.04 10.60 -0.50
N THR A 350 -26.00 10.13 0.31
CA THR A 350 -26.80 11.02 1.13
C THR A 350 -27.17 10.37 2.47
N PHE A 351 -27.28 11.16 3.52
CA PHE A 351 -28.05 10.90 4.73
C PHE A 351 -28.71 12.22 5.16
N ASP A 352 -29.66 12.17 6.07
CA ASP A 352 -30.18 13.36 6.75
C ASP A 352 -30.70 12.98 8.14
N ILE A 353 -30.99 13.96 8.99
CA ILE A 353 -31.49 13.76 10.36
C ILE A 353 -32.93 14.23 10.44
N ASN A 354 -33.83 13.38 10.94
CA ASN A 354 -35.24 13.74 11.08
C ASN A 354 -35.52 14.53 12.38
N GLU A 355 -36.78 14.94 12.57
CA GLU A 355 -37.21 15.80 13.68
C GLU A 355 -37.03 15.19 15.09
N VAL A 356 -36.84 13.87 15.18
CA VAL A 356 -36.59 13.15 16.44
C VAL A 356 -35.12 12.75 16.60
N GLY A 357 -34.23 13.25 15.74
CA GLY A 357 -32.78 13.01 15.82
C GLY A 357 -32.32 11.68 15.22
N GLN A 358 -33.18 10.93 14.52
CA GLN A 358 -32.75 9.73 13.81
C GLN A 358 -32.07 10.09 12.49
N VAL A 359 -30.93 9.46 12.26
CA VAL A 359 -30.25 9.50 10.97
C VAL A 359 -30.99 8.57 10.02
N HIS A 360 -31.26 9.01 8.81
CA HIS A 360 -31.85 8.18 7.77
C HIS A 360 -31.06 8.27 6.46
N THR A 361 -31.05 7.17 5.74
CA THR A 361 -30.50 7.05 4.38
C THR A 361 -31.28 5.97 3.62
N TYR A 362 -30.95 5.77 2.35
CA TYR A 362 -31.64 4.84 1.47
C TYR A 362 -30.87 3.53 1.36
N ILE A 363 -31.59 2.40 1.34
CA ILE A 363 -30.96 1.07 1.30
C ILE A 363 -30.05 0.88 0.08
N GLY A 364 -30.41 1.49 -1.06
CA GLY A 364 -29.61 1.50 -2.29
C GLY A 364 -28.34 2.34 -2.23
N TYR A 365 -28.12 3.14 -1.17
CA TYR A 365 -26.82 3.75 -0.89
C TYR A 365 -25.99 2.93 0.09
N LEU A 366 -26.64 2.25 1.05
CA LEU A 366 -25.97 1.29 1.94
C LEU A 366 -25.36 0.13 1.16
N GLN A 367 -26.01 -0.34 0.09
CA GLN A 367 -25.48 -1.40 -0.79
C GLN A 367 -24.09 -1.07 -1.38
N ARG A 368 -23.74 0.22 -1.50
CA ARG A 368 -22.48 0.66 -2.12
C ARG A 368 -21.33 0.76 -1.12
N LEU A 369 -21.63 0.67 0.17
CA LEU A 369 -20.63 0.72 1.21
C LEU A 369 -19.88 -0.62 1.27
N PRO A 370 -18.58 -0.62 1.63
CA PRO A 370 -17.87 -1.84 1.98
C PRO A 370 -18.61 -2.64 3.05
N PHE A 371 -18.45 -3.96 3.04
CA PHE A 371 -19.21 -4.84 3.94
C PHE A 371 -19.01 -4.49 5.43
N LYS A 372 -17.78 -4.16 5.86
CA LYS A 372 -17.51 -3.69 7.23
C LYS A 372 -18.26 -2.40 7.59
N GLU A 373 -18.43 -1.49 6.62
CA GLU A 373 -19.24 -0.29 6.84
C GLU A 373 -20.72 -0.65 6.93
N GLN A 374 -21.22 -1.55 6.08
CA GLN A 374 -22.60 -2.05 6.22
C GLN A 374 -22.85 -2.67 7.60
N GLN A 375 -21.90 -3.45 8.12
CA GLN A 375 -21.94 -4.02 9.48
C GLN A 375 -21.99 -2.92 10.56
N HIS A 376 -21.15 -1.89 10.44
CA HIS A 376 -21.18 -0.73 11.33
C HIS A 376 -22.56 -0.08 11.34
N TRP A 377 -23.12 0.21 10.16
CA TRP A 377 -24.46 0.81 10.05
C TRP A 377 -25.54 -0.10 10.64
N LYS A 378 -25.45 -1.42 10.45
CA LYS A 378 -26.42 -2.38 10.98
C LYS A 378 -26.50 -2.36 12.51
N LEU A 379 -25.38 -2.16 13.21
CA LEU A 379 -25.35 -2.07 14.68
C LEU A 379 -26.25 -0.96 15.24
N TYR A 380 -26.39 0.14 14.50
CA TYR A 380 -27.18 1.31 14.89
C TYR A 380 -28.57 1.35 14.22
N ASN A 381 -28.94 0.31 13.47
CA ASN A 381 -30.17 0.28 12.70
C ASN A 381 -31.41 0.04 13.60
N GLU A 382 -32.35 0.98 13.56
CA GLU A 382 -33.56 0.97 14.37
C GLU A 382 -34.83 1.24 13.55
N TRP A 383 -35.98 0.92 14.13
CA TRP A 383 -37.27 1.23 13.51
C TRP A 383 -37.52 2.75 13.50
N PRO A 384 -38.23 3.28 12.48
CA PRO A 384 -38.53 4.70 12.41
C PRO A 384 -39.41 5.14 13.59
N LYS A 385 -38.97 6.19 14.27
CA LYS A 385 -39.73 6.93 15.29
C LYS A 385 -40.43 8.14 14.67
N ALA A 386 -39.92 8.66 13.55
CA ALA A 386 -40.55 9.66 12.70
C ALA A 386 -40.26 9.40 11.21
N GLY A 387 -40.86 10.20 10.33
CA GLY A 387 -40.63 10.15 8.89
C GLY A 387 -39.25 10.68 8.47
N LEU A 388 -39.07 10.86 7.17
CA LEU A 388 -37.89 11.55 6.64
C LEU A 388 -37.90 13.02 7.03
N SER A 389 -36.72 13.63 7.04
CA SER A 389 -36.60 15.09 7.18
C SER A 389 -37.35 15.81 6.05
N LYS A 390 -37.93 16.98 6.37
CA LYS A 390 -38.62 17.83 5.38
C LYS A 390 -37.68 18.20 4.23
N ARG A 391 -36.43 18.51 4.57
CA ARG A 391 -35.34 18.76 3.63
C ARG A 391 -35.12 17.61 2.66
N ALA A 392 -35.03 16.37 3.12
CA ALA A 392 -34.88 15.20 2.25
C ALA A 392 -36.09 15.00 1.32
N ILE A 393 -37.31 15.23 1.81
CA ILE A 393 -38.52 15.14 0.97
C ILE A 393 -38.48 16.16 -0.18
N GLN A 394 -38.11 17.41 0.10
CA GLN A 394 -37.99 18.47 -0.92
C GLN A 394 -36.88 18.16 -1.94
N THR A 395 -35.69 17.84 -1.45
CA THR A 395 -34.49 17.71 -2.29
C THR A 395 -34.45 16.40 -3.06
N ASP A 396 -34.68 15.27 -2.40
CA ASP A 396 -34.48 13.94 -3.00
C ASP A 396 -35.67 13.49 -3.86
N PHE A 397 -36.89 13.98 -3.57
CA PHE A 397 -38.11 13.52 -4.25
C PHE A 397 -38.83 14.59 -5.07
N LYS A 398 -38.85 15.85 -4.62
CA LYS A 398 -39.47 16.94 -5.40
C LYS A 398 -38.51 17.61 -6.36
N GLY A 399 -37.20 17.42 -6.19
CA GLY A 399 -36.17 18.12 -6.96
C GLY A 399 -36.13 19.62 -6.69
N GLU A 400 -36.58 20.04 -5.50
CA GLU A 400 -36.62 21.43 -5.07
C GLU A 400 -35.40 21.74 -4.20
N TYR A 401 -34.85 22.96 -4.31
CA TYR A 401 -33.89 23.45 -3.33
C TYR A 401 -34.57 23.60 -1.97
N SER A 402 -33.89 23.21 -0.89
CA SER A 402 -34.43 23.47 0.44
C SER A 402 -34.38 24.96 0.74
N SER A 403 -35.48 25.49 1.25
CA SER A 403 -35.57 26.87 1.76
C SER A 403 -35.29 26.95 3.27
N GLU A 404 -35.04 25.81 3.93
CA GLU A 404 -34.62 25.79 5.32
C GLU A 404 -33.20 26.37 5.41
N SER A 405 -33.06 27.46 6.17
CA SER A 405 -31.75 28.01 6.50
C SER A 405 -30.94 26.95 7.22
N ASP A 406 -29.69 26.75 6.83
CA ASP A 406 -28.72 25.89 7.53
C ASP A 406 -27.88 26.77 8.47
N PRO A 407 -28.13 26.74 9.80
CA PRO A 407 -27.38 27.55 10.75
C PRO A 407 -25.88 27.30 10.75
N LEU A 408 -25.43 26.05 10.59
CA LEU A 408 -24.02 25.69 10.54
C LEU A 408 -23.36 26.24 9.29
N GLN A 409 -24.00 26.12 8.13
CA GLN A 409 -23.47 26.70 6.90
C GLN A 409 -23.42 28.24 6.99
N SER A 410 -24.43 28.85 7.61
CA SER A 410 -24.46 30.30 7.87
C SER A 410 -23.34 30.73 8.83
N LEU A 411 -23.09 29.94 9.88
CA LEU A 411 -22.01 30.16 10.83
C LEU A 411 -20.64 30.03 10.16
N ARG A 412 -20.42 28.96 9.37
CA ARG A 412 -19.21 28.78 8.56
C ARG A 412 -19.01 29.96 7.61
N TYR A 413 -20.07 30.45 6.95
CA TYR A 413 -19.98 31.62 6.10
C TYR A 413 -19.55 32.86 6.89
N ALA A 414 -20.19 33.15 8.03
CA ALA A 414 -19.84 34.28 8.87
C ALA A 414 -18.37 34.23 9.36
N VAL A 415 -17.91 33.05 9.78
CA VAL A 415 -16.50 32.81 10.16
C VAL A 415 -15.57 33.03 8.95
N SER A 416 -15.97 32.61 7.75
CA SER A 416 -15.18 32.84 6.54
C SER A 416 -15.05 34.31 6.16
N GLU A 417 -16.06 35.13 6.46
CA GLU A 417 -15.98 36.59 6.27
C GLU A 417 -15.03 37.22 7.29
N LEU A 418 -15.06 36.78 8.56
CA LEU A 418 -14.10 37.20 9.58
C LEU A 418 -12.67 36.79 9.22
N ASP A 419 -12.47 35.59 8.66
CA ASP A 419 -11.15 35.16 8.21
C ASP A 419 -10.61 35.99 7.03
N ARG A 420 -11.51 36.51 6.17
CA ARG A 420 -11.14 37.30 4.99
C ARG A 420 -10.73 38.73 5.36
N ASP A 421 -11.43 39.35 6.31
CA ASP A 421 -11.15 40.69 6.81
C ASP A 421 -11.07 40.69 8.35
N PRO A 422 -9.98 40.15 8.93
CA PRO A 422 -9.90 39.88 10.35
C PRO A 422 -9.85 41.15 11.20
N PRO A 423 -10.86 41.39 12.08
CA PRO A 423 -10.78 42.44 13.08
C PRO A 423 -9.59 42.24 14.03
N ALA A 424 -9.19 43.29 14.75
CA ALA A 424 -8.03 43.23 15.67
C ALA A 424 -8.12 42.16 16.78
N TRP A 425 -9.33 41.68 17.10
CA TRP A 425 -9.60 40.64 18.08
C TRP A 425 -9.75 39.23 17.47
N TRP A 426 -9.72 39.10 16.14
CA TRP A 426 -9.88 37.82 15.43
C TRP A 426 -8.55 37.29 14.93
N ARG A 427 -8.29 36.00 15.14
CA ARG A 427 -7.13 35.31 14.58
C ARG A 427 -7.60 34.19 13.64
N PRO A 428 -7.43 34.34 12.32
CA PRO A 428 -7.83 33.30 11.37
C PRO A 428 -7.13 31.98 11.66
N ARG A 429 -7.87 30.87 11.60
CA ARG A 429 -7.35 29.50 11.83
C ARG A 429 -7.16 28.69 10.56
N GLY A 430 -7.65 29.21 9.45
CA GLY A 430 -7.65 28.52 8.16
C GLY A 430 -8.93 27.76 7.89
N SER A 431 -9.22 27.55 6.60
CA SER A 431 -10.48 26.98 6.13
C SER A 431 -10.72 25.54 6.60
N GLN A 432 -9.66 24.76 6.81
CA GLN A 432 -9.75 23.34 7.15
C GLN A 432 -10.48 23.08 8.49
N LEU A 433 -10.17 23.86 9.53
CA LEU A 433 -10.80 23.69 10.85
C LEU A 433 -12.29 24.04 10.80
N ARG A 434 -12.63 25.15 10.13
CA ARG A 434 -14.01 25.59 9.92
C ARG A 434 -14.84 24.57 9.13
N GLU A 435 -14.25 23.95 8.11
CA GLU A 435 -14.91 22.93 7.28
C GLU A 435 -15.13 21.61 8.02
N ARG A 436 -14.34 21.34 9.07
CA ARG A 436 -14.46 20.16 9.95
C ARG A 436 -15.53 20.30 11.04
N VAL A 437 -16.19 21.46 11.18
CA VAL A 437 -17.19 21.66 12.24
C VAL A 437 -18.51 21.04 11.85
N HIS A 438 -19.04 20.12 12.64
CA HIS A 438 -20.29 19.40 12.35
C HIS A 438 -21.39 19.73 13.36
N TYR A 439 -22.64 19.45 13.00
CA TYR A 439 -23.74 19.51 13.96
C TYR A 439 -23.50 18.49 15.08
N PRO A 440 -23.55 18.88 16.36
CA PRO A 440 -23.57 17.92 17.45
C PRO A 440 -24.77 16.97 17.29
N VAL A 441 -24.52 15.67 17.22
CA VAL A 441 -25.57 14.66 17.01
C VAL A 441 -25.98 13.96 18.30
N THR A 442 -25.21 14.15 19.37
CA THR A 442 -25.52 13.63 20.69
C THR A 442 -25.80 14.76 21.68
N THR A 443 -26.31 14.40 22.86
CA THR A 443 -26.50 15.33 23.98
C THR A 443 -25.20 15.57 24.78
N SER A 444 -24.06 15.13 24.27
CA SER A 444 -22.76 15.26 24.93
C SER A 444 -22.30 16.71 24.97
N SER A 445 -22.13 17.27 26.18
CA SER A 445 -21.59 18.62 26.36
C SER A 445 -20.17 18.76 25.80
N LYS A 446 -19.40 17.67 25.78
CA LYS A 446 -18.06 17.64 25.19
C LYS A 446 -18.11 17.81 23.67
N GLU A 447 -19.02 17.13 22.98
CA GLU A 447 -19.19 17.25 21.52
C GLU A 447 -19.48 18.72 21.16
N TRP A 448 -20.40 19.36 21.88
CA TRP A 448 -20.68 20.79 21.71
C TRP A 448 -19.46 21.69 21.92
N ALA A 449 -18.66 21.42 22.97
CA ALA A 449 -17.49 22.23 23.27
C ALA A 449 -16.41 22.07 22.17
N ASP A 450 -16.16 20.85 21.72
CA ASP A 450 -15.15 20.54 20.70
C ASP A 450 -15.50 21.21 19.35
N GLU A 451 -16.78 21.19 18.93
CA GLU A 451 -17.25 21.82 17.68
C GLU A 451 -17.16 23.35 17.74
N LEU A 452 -17.45 23.97 18.89
CA LEU A 452 -17.33 25.42 19.07
C LEU A 452 -15.87 25.87 19.14
N LEU A 453 -15.00 25.11 19.84
CA LEU A 453 -13.56 25.38 19.94
C LEU A 453 -12.84 25.27 18.58
N ALA A 454 -13.41 24.52 17.64
CA ALA A 454 -12.90 24.47 16.27
C ALA A 454 -13.12 25.80 15.51
N LEU A 455 -14.08 26.64 15.95
CA LEU A 455 -14.38 27.95 15.38
C LEU A 455 -13.75 29.13 16.12
N ASP A 456 -13.39 28.98 17.40
CA ASP A 456 -12.99 30.09 18.27
C ASP A 456 -11.79 29.75 19.18
N GLN A 457 -10.82 30.67 19.28
CA GLN A 457 -9.84 30.74 20.37
C GLN A 457 -9.38 32.17 20.62
#